data_AF-A0A9W4WZ19-F1
#
_entry.id   AF-A0A9W4WZ19-F1
#
_cell.length_a   1.000
_cell.length_b   1.000
_cell.length_c   1.000
_cell.angle_alpha   90.00
_cell.angle_beta   90.00
_cell.angle_gamma   90.00
#
_symmetry.space_group_name_H-M   'P 1'
#
loop_
_entity.id
_entity.type
_entity.pdbx_description
1 polymer ?
#
loop_
_entity_poly.entity_id
_entity_poly.type
_entity_poly.pdbx_seq_one_letter_code
_entity_poly.pdbx_strand_id
1 'polypeptide(L)'
;MVGSILSSKDLDKVIEGQDAVINCIGPHLLFNNNDIDICSRSQQLIIDSMIHHGVRRLIVVSTQGVGDSNANISSTQKFFGRLFAGKIFNDKEMQEKIIMKYSDQLDWTIIRPGKLSNGSLTNKWRLNDKLTLTKVSRANVACFIMKELRNSDWLKMALTISG
;
A
#
# COMPACT_ATOMS: atom_id res chain seq x y z
N MET A 1 -16.19 -15.57 -4.41
CA MET A 1 -17.17 -14.48 -4.16
C MET A 1 -16.83 -13.35 -5.12
N VAL A 2 -17.84 -12.65 -5.65
CA VAL A 2 -17.68 -11.47 -6.49
C VAL A 2 -18.25 -10.28 -5.72
N GLY A 3 -17.58 -9.14 -5.72
CA GLY A 3 -17.99 -7.97 -4.95
C GLY A 3 -17.15 -6.74 -5.29
N SER A 4 -17.42 -5.64 -4.60
CA SER A 4 -16.70 -4.37 -4.79
C SER A 4 -16.03 -3.92 -3.50
N ILE A 5 -14.81 -3.42 -3.62
CA ILE A 5 -14.06 -2.75 -2.56
C ILE A 5 -14.67 -1.39 -2.16
N LEU A 6 -15.65 -0.91 -2.93
CA LEU A 6 -16.47 0.26 -2.62
C LEU A 6 -17.82 -0.10 -1.97
N SER A 7 -18.01 -1.36 -1.57
CA SER A 7 -19.23 -1.87 -0.93
C SER A 7 -18.89 -2.37 0.47
N SER A 8 -19.33 -1.64 1.51
CA SER A 8 -19.12 -2.07 2.91
C SER A 8 -19.67 -3.47 3.15
N LYS A 9 -20.86 -3.78 2.60
CA LYS A 9 -21.47 -5.12 2.72
C LYS A 9 -20.62 -6.23 2.14
N ASP A 10 -19.86 -5.98 1.07
CA ASP A 10 -18.98 -6.99 0.50
C ASP A 10 -17.66 -7.09 1.25
N LEU A 11 -17.17 -5.98 1.80
CA LEU A 11 -16.00 -5.95 2.68
C LEU A 11 -16.27 -6.71 3.99
N ASP A 12 -17.40 -6.49 4.65
CA ASP A 12 -17.78 -7.16 5.90
C ASP A 12 -17.75 -8.68 5.73
N LYS A 13 -18.35 -9.20 4.65
CA LYS A 13 -18.35 -10.65 4.36
C LYS A 13 -16.96 -11.26 4.20
N VAL A 14 -15.98 -10.51 3.71
CA VAL A 14 -14.62 -11.04 3.44
C VAL A 14 -13.64 -10.73 4.57
N ILE A 15 -13.97 -9.77 5.45
CA ILE A 15 -13.15 -9.38 6.59
C ILE A 15 -13.60 -10.12 7.87
N GLU A 16 -14.88 -10.49 7.98
CA GLU A 16 -15.38 -11.28 9.11
C GLU A 16 -14.54 -12.55 9.32
N GLY A 17 -14.08 -12.74 10.56
CA GLY A 17 -13.30 -13.89 10.98
C GLY A 17 -11.87 -13.96 10.45
N GLN A 18 -11.36 -12.92 9.80
CA GLN A 18 -9.96 -12.87 9.33
C GLN A 18 -9.01 -12.39 10.42
N ASP A 19 -7.79 -12.91 10.42
CA ASP A 19 -6.73 -12.45 11.33
C ASP A 19 -6.05 -11.16 10.85
N ALA A 20 -6.03 -10.94 9.53
CA ALA A 20 -5.32 -9.83 8.90
C ALA A 20 -5.91 -9.46 7.53
N VAL A 21 -5.66 -8.22 7.11
CA VAL A 21 -5.98 -7.72 5.76
C VAL A 21 -4.71 -7.29 5.04
N ILE A 22 -4.53 -7.76 3.80
CA ILE A 22 -3.49 -7.29 2.88
C ILE A 22 -4.16 -6.48 1.76
N ASN A 23 -3.92 -5.18 1.73
CA ASN A 23 -4.44 -4.29 0.69
C ASN A 23 -3.39 -3.97 -0.37
N CYS A 24 -3.57 -4.56 -1.56
CA CYS A 24 -2.73 -4.34 -2.74
C CYS A 24 -3.43 -3.51 -3.83
N ILE A 25 -4.54 -2.82 -3.52
CA ILE A 25 -5.33 -2.07 -4.50
C ILE A 25 -4.54 -0.88 -5.03
N GLY A 26 -4.67 -0.67 -6.34
CA GLY A 26 -4.14 0.48 -7.06
C GLY A 26 -5.08 0.90 -8.19
N PRO A 27 -4.91 2.11 -8.73
CA PRO A 27 -5.77 2.63 -9.78
C PRO A 27 -5.54 1.91 -11.12
N HIS A 28 -6.62 1.58 -11.82
CA HIS A 28 -6.59 1.03 -13.17
C HIS A 28 -6.83 2.11 -14.23
N LEU A 29 -5.96 3.13 -14.28
CA LEU A 29 -6.18 4.33 -15.09
C LEU A 29 -6.27 4.09 -16.62
N LEU A 30 -5.70 2.99 -17.12
CA LEU A 30 -5.84 2.61 -18.53
C LEU A 30 -7.25 2.15 -18.89
N PHE A 31 -8.06 1.79 -17.89
CA PHE A 31 -9.38 1.18 -18.07
C PHE A 31 -10.50 2.02 -17.45
N ASN A 32 -10.20 2.83 -16.43
CA ASN A 32 -11.19 3.68 -15.77
C ASN A 32 -10.55 4.93 -15.13
N ASN A 33 -10.86 6.11 -15.69
CA ASN A 33 -10.40 7.38 -15.14
C ASN A 33 -11.03 7.73 -13.77
N ASN A 34 -12.15 7.10 -13.42
CA ASN A 34 -12.81 7.31 -12.12
C ASN A 34 -12.11 6.60 -10.96
N ASP A 35 -11.10 5.76 -11.22
CA ASP A 35 -10.34 5.03 -10.19
C ASP A 35 -9.18 5.85 -9.62
N ILE A 36 -9.09 7.13 -9.96
CA ILE A 36 -7.92 7.95 -9.59
C ILE A 36 -7.75 8.16 -8.09
N ASP A 37 -8.85 8.05 -7.33
CA ASP A 37 -8.92 8.16 -5.87
C ASP A 37 -9.32 6.85 -5.19
N ILE A 38 -9.18 5.72 -5.89
CA ILE A 38 -9.68 4.42 -5.44
C ILE A 38 -8.99 3.94 -4.17
N CYS A 39 -7.71 4.28 -3.97
CA CYS A 39 -6.93 3.76 -2.86
C CYS A 39 -7.41 4.40 -1.56
N SER A 40 -7.56 5.72 -1.49
CA SER A 40 -8.02 6.40 -0.27
C SER A 40 -9.49 6.09 0.03
N ARG A 41 -10.36 6.08 -0.98
CA ARG A 41 -11.80 5.78 -0.81
C ARG A 41 -12.04 4.37 -0.28
N SER A 42 -11.40 3.37 -0.89
CA SER A 42 -11.53 1.99 -0.43
C SER A 42 -10.86 1.76 0.92
N GLN A 43 -9.77 2.46 1.22
CA GLN A 43 -9.06 2.29 2.49
C GLN A 43 -9.92 2.67 3.69
N GLN A 44 -10.72 3.73 3.61
CA GLN A 44 -11.63 4.09 4.69
C GLN A 44 -12.64 2.97 4.96
N LEU A 45 -13.27 2.45 3.90
CA LEU A 45 -14.25 1.36 4.02
C LEU A 45 -13.64 0.06 4.56
N ILE A 46 -12.41 -0.26 4.14
CA ILE A 46 -11.64 -1.41 4.66
C ILE A 46 -11.41 -1.24 6.16
N ILE A 47 -10.96 -0.06 6.60
CA ILE A 47 -10.70 0.21 8.03
C ILE A 47 -11.99 0.14 8.84
N ASP A 48 -13.08 0.72 8.34
CA ASP A 48 -14.37 0.68 9.02
C ASP A 48 -14.84 -0.77 9.23
N SER A 49 -14.71 -1.61 8.21
CA SER A 49 -15.04 -3.05 8.29
C SER A 49 -14.09 -3.83 9.21
N MET A 50 -12.79 -3.56 9.14
CA MET A 50 -11.80 -4.14 10.06
C MET A 50 -12.12 -3.83 11.52
N ILE A 51 -12.41 -2.57 11.83
CA ILE A 51 -12.80 -2.14 13.18
C ILE A 51 -14.10 -2.83 13.61
N HIS A 52 -15.10 -2.88 12.72
CA HIS A 52 -16.39 -3.54 13.00
C HIS A 52 -16.23 -5.01 13.39
N HIS A 53 -15.32 -5.73 12.72
CA HIS A 53 -15.05 -7.15 12.96
C HIS A 53 -13.88 -7.41 13.92
N GLY A 54 -13.29 -6.38 14.53
CA GLY A 54 -12.17 -6.53 15.47
C GLY A 54 -10.85 -6.98 14.84
N VAL A 55 -10.71 -6.89 13.52
CA VAL A 55 -9.48 -7.24 12.80
C VAL A 55 -8.50 -6.09 12.90
N ARG A 56 -7.29 -6.35 13.41
CA ARG A 56 -6.30 -5.29 13.69
C ARG A 56 -5.13 -5.25 12.72
N ARG A 57 -4.68 -6.40 12.21
CA ARG A 57 -3.47 -6.49 11.40
C ARG A 57 -3.73 -6.02 9.97
N LEU A 58 -3.05 -4.97 9.54
CA LEU A 58 -3.17 -4.39 8.19
C LEU A 58 -1.81 -4.30 7.51
N ILE A 59 -1.68 -4.81 6.29
CA ILE A 59 -0.50 -4.57 5.44
C ILE A 59 -0.98 -3.90 4.15
N VAL A 60 -0.37 -2.76 3.78
CA VAL A 60 -0.79 -1.99 2.60
C VAL A 60 0.37 -1.76 1.65
N VAL A 61 0.13 -1.98 0.36
CA VAL A 61 1.07 -1.62 -0.72
C VAL A 61 0.76 -0.21 -1.23
N SER A 62 1.67 0.71 -0.96
CA SER A 62 1.70 2.08 -1.47
C SER A 62 2.74 2.17 -2.61
N THR A 63 3.55 3.22 -2.65
CA THR A 63 4.63 3.40 -3.64
C THR A 63 5.75 4.27 -3.08
N GLN A 64 6.99 4.02 -3.51
CA GLN A 64 8.11 4.92 -3.22
C GLN A 64 7.80 6.31 -3.82
N GLY A 65 8.03 7.36 -3.03
CA GLY A 65 7.71 8.75 -3.38
C GLY A 65 6.49 9.35 -2.68
N VAL A 66 5.81 8.55 -1.86
CA VAL A 66 4.71 8.99 -0.99
C VAL A 66 5.21 9.28 0.42
N GLY A 67 4.62 10.27 1.09
CA GLY A 67 4.96 10.62 2.47
C GLY A 67 6.42 11.06 2.63
N ASP A 68 7.07 10.57 3.68
CA ASP A 68 8.49 10.82 4.00
C ASP A 68 9.46 10.22 2.96
N SER A 69 9.04 9.18 2.22
CA SER A 69 9.86 8.63 1.12
C SER A 69 10.02 9.59 -0.07
N ASN A 70 9.24 10.69 -0.08
CA ASN A 70 9.41 11.80 -1.00
C ASN A 70 10.75 12.54 -0.77
N ALA A 71 11.31 12.55 0.44
CA ALA A 71 12.57 13.25 0.72
C ALA A 71 13.76 12.72 -0.10
N ASN A 72 13.73 11.44 -0.48
CA ASN A 72 14.82 10.79 -1.21
C ASN A 72 14.72 10.96 -2.74
N ILE A 73 13.59 11.44 -3.28
CA ILE A 73 13.38 11.64 -4.73
C ILE A 73 13.93 13.00 -5.17
N SER A 74 14.64 13.05 -6.30
CA SER A 74 15.16 14.31 -6.84
C SER A 74 14.02 15.28 -7.18
N SER A 75 14.23 16.58 -6.97
CA SER A 75 13.20 17.62 -7.20
C SER A 75 12.61 17.57 -8.62
N THR A 76 13.40 17.18 -9.61
CA THR A 76 12.98 17.00 -11.01
C THR A 76 12.02 15.81 -11.18
N GLN A 77 12.27 14.68 -10.51
CA GLN A 77 11.34 13.54 -10.52
C GLN A 77 10.05 13.82 -9.75
N LYS A 78 10.11 14.60 -8.66
CA LYS A 78 8.89 15.08 -7.99
C LYS A 78 8.04 15.93 -8.93
N PHE A 79 8.68 16.81 -9.71
CA PHE A 79 7.99 17.69 -10.63
C PHE A 79 7.29 16.91 -11.77
N PHE A 80 8.01 16.02 -12.47
CA PHE A 80 7.40 15.22 -13.54
C PHE A 80 6.43 14.15 -13.03
N GLY A 81 6.71 13.53 -11.88
CA GLY A 81 5.80 12.59 -11.23
C GLY A 81 4.50 13.26 -10.79
N ARG A 82 4.56 14.49 -10.25
CA ARG A 82 3.36 15.28 -9.92
C ARG A 82 2.58 15.74 -11.16
N LEU A 83 3.27 16.05 -12.26
CA LEU A 83 2.63 16.54 -13.48
C LEU A 83 1.86 15.43 -14.22
N PHE A 84 2.38 14.21 -14.27
CA PHE A 84 1.77 13.09 -15.02
C PHE A 84 1.04 12.05 -14.16
N ALA A 85 1.41 11.92 -12.88
CA ALA A 85 0.84 10.93 -11.96
C ALA A 85 0.47 11.55 -10.60
N GLY A 86 0.49 12.88 -10.45
CA GLY A 86 0.36 13.55 -9.16
C GLY A 86 -0.94 13.22 -8.43
N LYS A 87 -2.04 13.01 -9.15
CA LYS A 87 -3.30 12.60 -8.53
C LYS A 87 -3.20 11.20 -7.89
N ILE A 88 -2.48 10.25 -8.49
CA ILE A 88 -2.23 8.92 -7.90
C ILE A 88 -1.36 9.04 -6.64
N PHE A 89 -0.30 9.85 -6.71
CA PHE A 89 0.56 10.08 -5.55
C PHE A 89 -0.22 10.75 -4.41
N ASN A 90 -1.08 11.71 -4.72
CA ASN A 90 -1.95 12.37 -3.74
C ASN A 90 -2.94 11.37 -3.13
N ASP A 91 -3.54 10.48 -3.94
CA ASP A 91 -4.44 9.44 -3.45
C ASP A 91 -3.72 8.44 -2.54
N LYS A 92 -2.53 7.99 -2.91
CA LYS A 92 -1.69 7.14 -2.04
C LYS A 92 -1.26 7.86 -0.77
N GLU A 93 -0.92 9.15 -0.84
CA GLU A 93 -0.60 9.95 0.36
C GLU A 93 -1.82 10.07 1.28
N MET A 94 -3.00 10.28 0.72
CA MET A 94 -4.25 10.30 1.47
C MET A 94 -4.55 8.93 2.10
N GLN A 95 -4.35 7.84 1.35
CA GLN A 95 -4.46 6.47 1.86
C GLN A 95 -3.57 6.25 3.10
N GLU A 96 -2.30 6.66 3.03
CA GLU A 96 -1.38 6.53 4.17
C GLU A 96 -1.81 7.37 5.37
N LYS A 97 -2.25 8.62 5.15
CA LYS A 97 -2.77 9.50 6.22
C LYS A 97 -4.00 8.90 6.90
N ILE A 98 -4.92 8.32 6.12
CA ILE A 98 -6.09 7.62 6.65
C ILE A 98 -5.63 6.47 7.55
N ILE A 99 -4.73 5.61 7.09
CA ILE A 99 -4.22 4.49 7.91
C ILE A 99 -3.60 4.99 9.22
N MET A 100 -2.73 6.01 9.15
CA MET A 100 -2.05 6.56 10.32
C MET A 100 -3.01 7.19 11.34
N LYS A 101 -4.14 7.77 10.90
CA LYS A 101 -5.19 8.29 11.79
C LYS A 101 -5.79 7.21 12.70
N TYR A 102 -5.81 5.95 12.27
CA TYR A 102 -6.37 4.83 13.01
C TYR A 102 -5.29 3.97 13.71
N SER A 103 -4.11 4.53 13.98
CA SER A 103 -2.96 3.81 14.59
C SER A 103 -3.23 3.25 16.00
N ASP A 104 -4.26 3.74 16.69
CA ASP A 104 -4.65 3.22 18.02
C ASP A 104 -5.51 1.95 17.91
N GLN A 105 -6.10 1.70 16.74
CA GLN A 105 -7.00 0.57 16.48
C GLN A 105 -6.36 -0.47 15.54
N LEU A 106 -5.32 -0.09 14.80
CA LEU A 106 -4.69 -0.93 13.78
C LEU A 106 -3.20 -1.15 14.03
N ASP A 107 -2.78 -2.38 13.74
CA ASP A 107 -1.38 -2.81 13.71
C ASP A 107 -0.93 -2.86 12.24
N TRP A 108 -0.63 -1.67 11.70
CA TRP A 108 -0.41 -1.48 10.27
C TRP A 108 1.06 -1.57 9.85
N THR A 109 1.32 -1.99 8.62
CA THR A 109 2.62 -1.85 7.94
C THR A 109 2.39 -1.34 6.53
N ILE A 110 3.07 -0.26 6.14
CA ILE A 110 2.97 0.32 4.79
C ILE A 110 4.24 -0.04 4.01
N ILE A 111 4.07 -0.62 2.83
CA ILE A 111 5.15 -1.05 1.95
C ILE A 111 5.15 -0.17 0.71
N ARG A 112 6.25 0.54 0.47
CA ARG A 112 6.46 1.49 -0.63
C ARG A 112 7.47 0.92 -1.64
N PRO A 113 7.05 0.03 -2.54
CA PRO A 113 7.94 -0.54 -3.54
C PRO A 113 8.50 0.52 -4.48
N GLY A 114 9.73 0.29 -4.95
CA GLY A 114 10.28 0.94 -6.14
C GLY A 114 9.56 0.49 -7.43
N LYS A 115 10.24 0.58 -8.58
CA LYS A 115 9.60 0.22 -9.87
C LYS A 115 9.28 -1.28 -9.92
N LEU A 116 7.99 -1.62 -9.88
CA LEU A 116 7.53 -3.01 -9.93
C LEU A 116 7.85 -3.69 -11.27
N SER A 117 8.13 -4.98 -11.21
CA SER A 117 8.40 -5.82 -12.38
C SER A 117 7.93 -7.26 -12.22
N ASN A 118 7.86 -7.99 -13.33
CA ASN A 118 7.49 -9.41 -13.37
C ASN A 118 8.71 -10.34 -13.36
N GLY A 119 9.81 -9.92 -12.71
CA GLY A 119 10.98 -10.78 -12.49
C GLY A 119 10.69 -11.92 -11.52
N SER A 120 11.60 -12.89 -11.44
CA SER A 120 11.52 -14.02 -10.51
C SER A 120 11.68 -13.60 -9.04
N LEU A 121 11.34 -14.53 -8.13
CA LEU A 121 11.67 -14.43 -6.71
C LEU A 121 13.18 -14.64 -6.54
N THR A 122 13.90 -13.61 -6.10
CA THR A 122 15.35 -13.69 -5.85
C THR A 122 15.70 -13.78 -4.38
N ASN A 123 14.74 -13.51 -3.48
CA ASN A 123 14.97 -13.35 -2.03
C ASN A 123 16.01 -12.26 -1.68
N LYS A 124 16.29 -11.36 -2.63
CA LYS A 124 17.21 -10.23 -2.47
C LYS A 124 16.41 -8.95 -2.63
N TRP A 125 16.35 -8.18 -1.56
CA TRP A 125 15.78 -6.83 -1.54
C TRP A 125 16.47 -6.03 -0.44
N ARG A 126 16.34 -4.71 -0.51
CA ARG A 126 16.79 -3.76 0.52
C ARG A 126 15.57 -3.02 1.05
N LEU A 127 15.61 -2.68 2.34
CA LEU A 127 14.57 -1.90 3.01
C LEU A 127 15.12 -0.53 3.36
N ASN A 128 14.30 0.52 3.22
CA ASN A 128 14.67 1.92 3.54
C ASN A 128 15.95 2.40 2.86
N ASP A 129 16.24 1.85 1.68
CA ASP A 129 17.38 2.26 0.89
C ASP A 129 17.20 3.72 0.43
N LYS A 130 18.30 4.49 0.45
CA LYS A 130 18.35 5.85 -0.05
C LYS A 130 18.36 5.89 -1.58
N LEU A 131 18.64 4.76 -2.23
CA LEU A 131 18.54 4.62 -3.69
C LEU A 131 17.08 4.76 -4.15
N THR A 132 16.86 5.67 -5.10
CA THR A 132 15.54 5.92 -5.66
C THR A 132 15.24 5.07 -6.88
N LEU A 133 14.01 4.53 -6.93
CA LEU A 133 13.41 3.91 -8.11
C LEU A 133 14.15 2.67 -8.64
N THR A 134 14.92 2.01 -7.79
CA THR A 134 15.46 0.69 -8.09
C THR A 134 14.32 -0.30 -8.29
N LYS A 135 14.49 -1.16 -9.30
CA LYS A 135 13.47 -2.12 -9.72
C LYS A 135 13.34 -3.21 -8.68
N VAL A 136 12.11 -3.62 -8.36
CA VAL A 136 11.83 -4.76 -7.49
C VAL A 136 10.82 -5.68 -8.16
N SER A 137 10.95 -7.00 -8.01
CA SER A 137 9.97 -7.95 -8.56
C SER A 137 8.73 -8.01 -7.67
N ARG A 138 7.55 -8.17 -8.28
CA ARG A 138 6.30 -8.43 -7.55
C ARG A 138 6.44 -9.68 -6.67
N ALA A 139 7.19 -10.67 -7.12
CA ALA A 139 7.48 -11.88 -6.36
C ALA A 139 8.27 -11.59 -5.07
N ASN A 140 9.29 -10.72 -5.11
CA ASN A 140 10.01 -10.29 -3.91
C ASN A 140 9.11 -9.49 -2.96
N VAL A 141 8.29 -8.58 -3.49
CA VAL A 141 7.33 -7.81 -2.66
C VAL A 141 6.32 -8.74 -1.98
N ALA A 142 5.76 -9.71 -2.71
CA ALA A 142 4.85 -10.70 -2.15
C ALA A 142 5.54 -11.56 -1.07
N CYS A 143 6.79 -12.01 -1.32
CA CYS A 143 7.56 -12.75 -0.34
C CYS A 143 7.80 -11.92 0.94
N PHE A 144 8.12 -10.64 0.80
CA PHE A 144 8.27 -9.73 1.93
C PHE A 144 6.96 -9.54 2.70
N ILE A 145 5.83 -9.32 2.02
CA ILE A 145 4.49 -9.24 2.64
C ILE A 145 4.21 -10.49 3.48
N MET A 146 4.49 -11.68 2.95
CA MET A 146 4.25 -12.93 3.68
C MET A 146 5.17 -13.11 4.89
N LYS A 147 6.41 -12.61 4.84
CA LYS A 147 7.31 -12.60 6.00
C LYS A 147 6.81 -11.62 7.06
N GLU A 148 6.42 -10.42 6.65
CA GLU A 148 5.95 -9.39 7.56
C GLU A 148 4.59 -9.71 8.19
N LEU A 149 3.73 -10.44 7.48
CA LEU A 149 2.49 -10.98 8.04
C LEU A 149 2.77 -11.95 9.20
N ARG A 150 3.84 -12.77 9.09
CA ARG A 150 4.19 -13.79 10.09
C ARG A 150 4.95 -13.21 11.28
N ASN A 151 5.88 -12.30 11.02
CA ASN A 151 6.81 -11.83 12.05
C ASN A 151 6.36 -10.53 12.72
N SER A 152 5.66 -9.65 11.98
CA SER A 152 5.29 -8.31 12.44
C SER A 152 6.50 -7.49 12.92
N ASP A 153 7.61 -7.57 12.19
CA ASP A 153 8.86 -6.87 12.53
C ASP A 153 8.73 -5.35 12.35
N TRP A 154 7.73 -4.91 11.57
CA TRP A 154 7.60 -3.53 11.11
C TRP A 154 6.21 -2.95 11.40
N LEU A 155 5.69 -3.21 12.61
CA LEU A 155 4.44 -2.61 13.06
C LEU A 155 4.53 -1.09 13.18
N LYS A 156 3.50 -0.41 12.69
CA LYS A 156 3.34 1.05 12.67
C LYS A 156 4.48 1.76 11.93
N MET A 157 5.02 1.10 10.91
CA MET A 157 6.09 1.63 10.07
C MET A 157 5.73 1.66 8.59
N ALA A 158 6.22 2.69 7.91
CA ALA A 158 6.16 2.81 6.45
C ALA A 158 7.57 2.65 5.87
N LEU A 159 7.76 1.67 5.00
CA LEU A 159 9.09 1.26 4.52
C LEU A 159 9.18 1.33 3.01
N THR A 160 10.35 1.68 2.48
CA THR A 160 10.64 1.43 1.06
C THR A 160 11.18 0.03 0.85
N ILE A 161 10.84 -0.59 -0.28
CA ILE A 161 11.44 -1.87 -0.69
C ILE A 161 11.98 -1.76 -2.13
N SER A 162 13.25 -2.14 -2.29
CA SER A 162 14.00 -2.12 -3.55
C SER A 162 14.67 -3.47 -3.81
N GLY A 163 14.97 -3.78 -5.08
CA GLY A 163 15.74 -4.96 -5.48
C GLY A 163 17.25 -4.83 -5.29
#